data_AF-A0A154P1D6-F1
#
_entry.id   AF-A0A154P1D6-F1
#
_cell.length_a   1.000
_cell.length_b   1.000
_cell.length_c   1.000
_cell.angle_alpha   90.00
_cell.angle_beta   90.00
_cell.angle_gamma   90.00
#
_symmetry.space_group_name_H-M   'P 1'
#
loop_
_entity.id
_entity.type
_entity.pdbx_description
1 polymer ?
#
loop_
_entity_poly.entity_id
_entity_poly.type
_entity_poly.pdbx_seq_one_letter_code
_entity_poly.pdbx_strand_id
1 'polypeptide(L)' 'MAPGDYYLFPKLKSNLRVWKFNGDEEVEEVILQTDKKYFSEGINMLIFRYNKCIAIKGNYIQK' A
#
# COMPACT_ATOMS: atom_id res chain seq x y z
N MET A 1 8.29 7.17 6.10
CA MET A 1 7.60 6.87 4.82
C MET A 1 7.34 5.39 4.76
N ALA A 2 6.22 4.94 5.33
CA ALA A 2 5.93 3.51 5.46
C ALA A 2 5.17 3.00 4.22
N PRO A 3 5.64 1.92 3.54
CA PRO A 3 4.92 1.31 2.42
C PRO A 3 3.49 0.88 2.77
N GLY A 4 3.26 0.52 4.03
CA GLY A 4 1.92 0.31 4.60
C GLY A 4 0.95 1.46 4.28
N ASP A 5 1.34 2.68 4.67
CA ASP A 5 0.45 3.84 4.68
C ASP A 5 0.25 4.50 3.31
N TYR A 6 1.26 4.45 2.46
CA TYR A 6 1.23 5.12 1.16
C TYR A 6 0.90 4.20 -0.02
N TYR A 7 0.97 2.87 0.18
CA TYR A 7 0.78 1.92 -0.92
C TYR A 7 -0.15 0.76 -0.53
N LEU A 8 0.22 -0.05 0.46
CA LEU A 8 -0.47 -1.31 0.79
C LEU A 8 -1.93 -1.06 1.21
N PHE A 9 -2.17 -0.29 2.27
CA PHE A 9 -3.52 -0.05 2.77
C PHE A 9 -4.38 0.78 1.81
N PRO A 10 -3.86 1.82 1.12
CA PRO A 10 -4.64 2.52 0.09
C PRO A 10 -5.15 1.61 -1.04
N LYS A 11 -4.26 0.80 -1.65
CA LYS A 11 -4.67 -0.13 -2.72
C LYS A 11 -5.56 -1.27 -2.20
N LEU A 12 -5.28 -1.78 -1.00
CA LEU A 12 -6.12 -2.83 -0.42
C LEU A 12 -7.53 -2.28 -0.15
N LYS A 13 -7.66 -1.08 0.42
CA LYS A 13 -8.95 -0.42 0.62
C LYS A 13 -9.69 -0.17 -0.69
N SER A 14 -9.02 0.23 -1.77
CA SER A 14 -9.69 0.41 -3.07
C SER A 14 -10.21 -0.91 -3.63
N ASN A 15 -9.46 -2.01 -3.47
CA ASN A 15 -9.87 -3.32 -3.95
C ASN A 15 -11.02 -3.89 -3.11
N LEU A 16 -10.89 -3.86 -1.79
CA LEU A 16 -11.90 -4.40 -0.86
C LEU A 16 -13.22 -3.61 -0.92
N ARG A 17 -13.17 -2.29 -1.19
CA ARG A 17 -14.38 -1.44 -1.26
C ARG A 17 -15.38 -1.89 -2.33
N VAL A 18 -14.93 -2.60 -3.37
CA VAL A 18 -15.80 -3.06 -4.46
C VAL A 18 -16.61 -4.31 -4.07
N TRP A 19 -16.19 -5.02 -3.03
CA TRP A 19 -16.73 -6.33 -2.66
C TRP A 19 -17.57 -6.21 -1.38
N LYS A 20 -18.65 -7.00 -1.32
CA LYS A 20 -19.35 -7.27 -0.06
C LYS A 20 -18.88 -8.63 0.43
N PHE A 21 -18.38 -8.66 1.65
CA PHE A 21 -17.92 -9.87 2.31
C PHE A 21 -19.00 -10.34 3.30
N ASN A 22 -19.20 -11.65 3.39
CA ASN A 22 -20.13 -12.25 4.34
C ASN A 22 -19.51 -12.52 5.71
N GLY A 23 -18.17 -12.45 5.81
CA GLY A 23 -17.41 -12.66 7.03
C GLY A 23 -15.90 -12.48 6.81
N ASP A 24 -15.15 -12.62 7.89
CA ASP A 24 -13.70 -12.35 7.90
C ASP A 24 -12.90 -13.35 7.04
N GLU A 25 -13.36 -14.59 6.93
CA GLU A 25 -12.71 -15.64 6.11
C GLU A 25 -12.56 -15.22 4.64
N GLU A 26 -13.61 -14.63 4.05
CA GLU A 26 -13.56 -14.14 2.66
C GLU A 26 -12.59 -12.96 2.51
N VAL A 27 -12.42 -12.15 3.55
CA VAL A 27 -11.46 -11.04 3.57
C VAL A 27 -10.03 -11.59 3.63
N GLU A 28 -9.79 -12.59 4.48
CA GLU A 28 -8.48 -13.24 4.62
C GLU A 28 -8.04 -13.91 3.32
N GLU A 29 -8.93 -14.63 2.64
CA GLU A 29 -8.61 -15.26 1.35
C GLU A 29 -8.16 -14.26 0.30
N VAL A 30 -8.85 -13.11 0.17
CA VAL A 30 -8.47 -12.06 -0.78
C VAL A 30 -7.10 -11.47 -0.45
N ILE A 31 -6.77 -11.30 0.83
CA ILE A 31 -5.46 -10.80 1.25
C ILE A 31 -4.38 -11.86 0.92
N LEU A 32 -4.62 -13.13 1.22
CA LEU A 32 -3.67 -14.22 1.00
C LEU A 32 -3.40 -14.50 -0.48
N GLN A 33 -4.37 -14.23 -1.36
CA GLN A 33 -4.20 -14.35 -2.82
C GLN A 33 -3.41 -13.19 -3.45
N THR A 34 -3.02 -12.17 -2.66
CA THR A 34 -2.25 -11.04 -3.18
C THR A 34 -0.83 -11.45 -3.59
N ASP A 35 -0.48 -11.17 -4.84
CA ASP A 35 0.83 -11.54 -5.42
C ASP A 35 2.02 -10.89 -4.68
N LYS A 36 3.15 -11.61 -4.57
CA LYS A 36 4.43 -11.07 -4.07
C LYS A 36 4.85 -9.80 -4.82
N LYS A 37 4.55 -9.71 -6.12
CA LYS A 37 4.82 -8.51 -6.92
C LYS A 37 4.12 -7.27 -6.38
N TYR A 38 2.91 -7.44 -5.84
CA TYR A 38 2.17 -6.33 -5.25
C TYR A 38 2.94 -5.71 -4.08
N PHE A 39 3.54 -6.52 -3.21
CA PHE A 39 4.35 -6.02 -2.08
C PHE A 39 5.68 -5.42 -2.53
N SER A 40 6.35 -6.03 -3.50
CA SER A 40 7.64 -5.53 -4.00
C SER A 40 7.50 -4.17 -4.70
N GLU A 41 6.41 -3.91 -5.41
CA GLU A 41 6.09 -2.60 -5.97
C GLU A 41 6.07 -1.50 -4.90
N GLY A 42 5.37 -1.74 -3.78
CA GLY A 42 5.29 -0.79 -2.67
C GLY A 42 6.64 -0.50 -2.02
N ILE A 43 7.48 -1.53 -1.88
CA ILE A 43 8.85 -1.41 -1.34
C ILE A 43 9.73 -0.63 -2.31
N ASN A 44 9.68 -0.92 -3.61
CA ASN A 44 10.49 -0.26 -4.63
C ASN A 44 10.22 1.26 -4.71
N MET A 45 9.00 1.69 -4.38
CA MET A 45 8.68 3.12 -4.27
C MET A 45 9.45 3.86 -3.17
N LEU A 46 10.07 3.16 -2.21
CA LEU A 46 10.88 3.78 -1.16
C LEU A 46 11.98 4.66 -1.74
N ILE A 47 12.66 4.21 -2.79
CA ILE A 47 13.76 4.95 -3.43
C ILE A 47 13.27 6.32 -3.87
N PHE A 48 12.16 6.37 -4.63
CA PHE A 48 11.55 7.61 -5.08
C PHE A 48 11.11 8.49 -3.91
N ARG A 49 10.46 7.91 -2.89
CA ARG A 49 9.97 8.67 -1.75
C ARG A 49 11.10 9.24 -0.89
N TYR A 50 12.18 8.51 -0.68
CA TYR A 50 13.39 9.01 0.00
C TYR A 50 14.01 10.17 -0.75
N ASN A 51 14.17 10.07 -2.07
CA ASN A 51 14.68 11.18 -2.88
C ASN A 51 13.79 12.43 -2.77
N LYS A 52 12.46 12.26 -2.80
CA LYS A 52 11.51 13.37 -2.61
C LYS A 52 11.62 13.98 -1.21
N CYS A 53 11.75 13.15 -0.17
CA CYS A 53 11.92 13.59 1.21
C CYS A 53 13.18 14.45 1.39
N ILE A 54 14.30 14.00 0.82
CA ILE A 54 15.57 14.74 0.82
C ILE A 54 15.41 16.08 0.10
N ALA A 55 14.79 16.09 -1.08
CA ALA A 55 14.58 17.31 -1.87
C ALA A 55 13.76 18.38 -1.12
N ILE A 56 12.82 17.96 -0.28
CA ILE A 56 12.01 18.87 0.55
C ILE A 56 12.55 19.04 1.98
N LYS A 57 13.81 18.66 2.22
CA LYS A 57 14.50 18.78 3.51
C LYS A 57 13.75 18.14 4.68
N GLY A 58 13.11 17.00 4.44
CA GLY A 58 12.37 16.26 5.46
C GLY A 58 10.96 16.80 5.76
N ASN A 59 10.48 17.80 5.01
CA ASN A 59 9.08 18.23 5.11
C ASN A 59 8.10 17.12 4.73
N TYR A 60 6.83 17.31 5.09
CA TYR A 60 5.79 16.33 4.80
C TYR A 60 5.53 16.19 3.30
N ILE A 61 5.53 14.96 2.79
CA ILE A 61 5.11 14.64 1.43
C ILE A 61 3.59 14.47 1.43
N GLN A 62 2.86 15.43 0.85
CA GLN A 62 1.41 15.26 0.59
C GLN A 62 1.15 13.99 -0.23
N LYS A 63 0.06 13.30 0.13
CA LYS A 63 -0.39 12.04 -0.46
C LYS A 63 -0.84 12.21 -1.90
#